data_AF-A0A258I1R2-F1
#
_entry.id   AF-A0A258I1R2-F1
#
_cell.length_a   1.000
_cell.length_b   1.000
_cell.length_c   1.000
_cell.angle_alpha   90.00
_cell.angle_beta   90.00
_cell.angle_gamma   90.00
#
_symmetry.space_group_name_H-M   'P 1'
#
loop_
_entity.id
_entity.type
_entity.pdbx_description
1 polymer ?
#
loop_
_entity_poly.entity_id
_entity_poly.type
_entity_poly.pdbx_seq_one_letter_code
_entity_poly.pdbx_strand_id
1 'polypeptide(L)'
;MGAGQRLALAFSTYRAFATATKLGSAFLSGASDFAFQASARSFNGLSKRGLPGQYLKLMRPGSIEDQKLAVRRGLIAEEWASRTAAQSRYVMEEMSSEFSRRLAEGVLRVSLLARHTQTMRWVYGMETLATYTEAAGKSFADLAPKLRGALERYGMGSEDWDKLRSAPMERDRGADWIAPHKLDDQELGSRFMEMVHTETDIAVPVSDLNTRAVMNSQFTRGSAIGELGRSMFQFKSFGVSVMLAQWQRIMTLNSGDALTYMIGFLLGTTLTGALALELKSLAAGRDPRPMWDLDFLKASLLQGGGFGIFGDLLFSDQNRAGGGFAQTLAGPMVDDVQGLRNVVTAKDPRRQLVREAKGLIPGNNIWYSRLVLDRMLADQIEQMVNPAYGEGYRNQERYAREQGTSFYWRPGDTAPARAPDFSNALEEGPAQ
;
A
#
# COMPACT_ATOMS: atom_id res chain seq x y z
N MET A 1 25.96 4.13 -24.37
CA MET A 1 25.14 4.70 -23.27
C MET A 1 25.54 6.14 -23.04
N GLY A 2 24.62 7.09 -23.27
CA GLY A 2 24.83 8.51 -22.94
C GLY A 2 24.82 8.77 -21.43
N ALA A 3 25.32 9.94 -21.00
CA ALA A 3 25.39 10.32 -19.58
C ALA A 3 24.01 10.28 -18.88
N GLY A 4 22.97 10.79 -19.55
CA GLY A 4 21.59 10.73 -19.02
C GLY A 4 21.04 9.31 -18.88
N GLN A 5 21.39 8.40 -19.79
CA GLN A 5 21.00 6.99 -19.69
C GLN A 5 21.68 6.27 -18.52
N ARG A 6 22.96 6.55 -18.26
CA ARG A 6 23.69 6.01 -17.11
C ARG A 6 23.10 6.52 -15.79
N LEU A 7 22.77 7.80 -15.75
CA LEU A 7 22.13 8.42 -14.59
C LEU A 7 20.75 7.80 -14.34
N ALA A 8 19.92 7.68 -15.38
CA ALA A 8 18.62 7.01 -15.27
C ALA A 8 18.73 5.55 -14.76
N LEU A 9 19.72 4.80 -15.26
CA LEU A 9 19.97 3.42 -14.82
C LEU A 9 20.38 3.35 -13.34
N ALA A 10 21.28 4.23 -12.90
CA ALA A 10 21.76 4.28 -11.53
C ALA A 10 20.62 4.58 -10.56
N PHE A 11 19.82 5.61 -10.84
CA PHE A 11 18.67 5.98 -10.02
C PHE A 11 17.57 4.91 -10.05
N SER A 12 17.33 4.26 -11.20
CA SER A 12 16.40 3.14 -11.26
C SER A 12 16.85 1.95 -10.41
N THR A 13 18.15 1.65 -10.41
CA THR A 13 18.75 0.59 -9.60
C THR A 13 18.64 0.92 -8.11
N TYR A 14 18.94 2.17 -7.73
CA TYR A 14 18.75 2.66 -6.37
C TYR A 14 17.29 2.52 -5.91
N ARG A 15 16.32 2.98 -6.70
CA ARG A 15 14.89 2.86 -6.36
C ARG A 15 14.43 1.42 -6.14
N ALA A 16 14.94 0.49 -6.96
CA ALA A 16 14.66 -0.94 -6.80
C ALA A 16 15.30 -1.49 -5.52
N PHE A 17 16.55 -1.11 -5.23
CA PHE A 17 17.22 -1.50 -3.99
C PHE A 17 16.53 -0.94 -2.75
N ALA A 18 16.18 0.35 -2.76
CA ALA A 18 15.42 1.01 -1.69
C ALA A 18 14.05 0.35 -1.47
N THR A 19 13.39 -0.13 -2.52
CA THR A 19 12.17 -0.95 -2.39
C THR A 19 12.47 -2.25 -1.63
N ALA A 20 13.51 -2.97 -2.04
CA ALA A 20 13.88 -4.25 -1.45
C ALA A 20 14.32 -4.14 0.02
N THR A 21 14.90 -3.00 0.43
CA THR A 21 15.34 -2.80 1.82
C THR A 21 14.29 -2.14 2.70
N LYS A 22 13.44 -1.25 2.16
CA LYS A 22 12.51 -0.44 2.96
C LYS A 22 11.08 -1.01 3.03
N LEU A 23 10.64 -1.81 2.05
CA LEU A 23 9.24 -2.26 1.95
C LEU A 23 8.97 -3.69 2.47
N GLY A 24 9.92 -4.38 3.10
CA GLY A 24 9.68 -5.73 3.62
C GLY A 24 8.60 -5.81 4.70
N SER A 25 8.39 -4.75 5.49
CA SER A 25 7.30 -4.67 6.48
C SER A 25 6.05 -3.94 5.96
N ALA A 26 6.02 -3.50 4.70
CA ALA A 26 4.93 -2.68 4.19
C ALA A 26 3.59 -3.42 4.12
N PHE A 27 3.59 -4.76 4.11
CA PHE A 27 2.38 -5.58 4.27
C PHE A 27 1.55 -5.19 5.50
N LEU A 28 2.20 -4.86 6.63
CA LEU A 28 1.48 -4.44 7.84
C LEU A 28 0.78 -3.09 7.65
N SER A 29 1.35 -2.19 6.84
CA SER A 29 0.72 -0.92 6.48
C SER A 29 -0.48 -1.12 5.55
N GLY A 30 -0.54 -2.23 4.80
CA GLY A 30 -1.63 -2.54 3.86
C GLY A 30 -2.97 -2.82 4.54
N ALA A 31 -3.04 -2.84 5.87
CA ALA A 31 -4.32 -2.95 6.59
C ALA A 31 -5.33 -1.87 6.17
N SER A 32 -4.87 -0.69 5.78
CA SER A 32 -5.73 0.40 5.27
C SER A 32 -6.46 0.08 3.99
N ASP A 33 -5.98 -0.88 3.18
CA ASP A 33 -6.66 -1.31 1.96
C ASP A 33 -8.06 -1.85 2.25
N PHE A 34 -8.31 -2.41 3.44
CA PHE A 34 -9.66 -2.83 3.86
C PHE A 34 -10.61 -1.65 4.03
N ALA A 35 -10.13 -0.51 4.54
CA ALA A 35 -10.94 0.69 4.69
C ALA A 35 -11.23 1.33 3.32
N PHE A 36 -10.22 1.40 2.44
CA PHE A 36 -10.39 1.89 1.07
C PHE A 36 -11.42 1.05 0.31
N GLN A 37 -11.31 -0.27 0.40
CA GLN A 37 -12.22 -1.19 -0.26
C GLN A 37 -13.63 -1.13 0.35
N ALA A 38 -13.76 -1.04 1.68
CA ALA A 38 -15.06 -0.88 2.33
C ALA A 38 -15.74 0.43 1.95
N SER A 39 -14.98 1.52 1.82
CA SER A 39 -15.47 2.82 1.35
C SER A 39 -15.96 2.73 -0.10
N ALA A 40 -15.15 2.14 -0.98
CA ALA A 40 -15.51 1.91 -2.39
C ALA A 40 -16.77 1.05 -2.56
N ARG A 41 -16.89 -0.03 -1.78
CA ARG A 41 -18.10 -0.85 -1.76
C ARG A 41 -19.31 -0.05 -1.30
N SER A 42 -19.16 0.77 -0.27
CA SER A 42 -20.22 1.67 0.23
C SER A 42 -20.69 2.68 -0.82
N PHE A 43 -19.75 3.20 -1.62
CA PHE A 43 -19.99 4.17 -2.66
C PHE A 43 -20.76 3.57 -3.83
N ASN A 44 -20.36 2.38 -4.30
CA ASN A 44 -20.99 1.68 -5.42
C ASN A 44 -22.17 0.79 -5.04
N GLY A 45 -22.50 0.65 -3.75
CA GLY A 45 -23.59 -0.21 -3.29
C GLY A 45 -23.26 -1.71 -3.32
N LEU A 46 -21.98 -2.06 -3.25
CA LEU A 46 -21.51 -3.45 -3.15
C LEU A 46 -21.55 -3.95 -1.70
N SER A 47 -21.63 -5.27 -1.51
CA SER A 47 -21.65 -5.86 -0.17
C SER A 47 -20.29 -5.77 0.52
N LYS A 48 -20.29 -5.46 1.81
CA LYS A 48 -19.09 -5.51 2.67
C LYS A 48 -18.94 -6.85 3.40
N ARG A 49 -20.01 -7.65 3.47
CA ARG A 49 -20.09 -8.85 4.33
C ARG A 49 -19.10 -9.94 3.92
N GLY A 50 -18.91 -10.14 2.61
CA GLY A 50 -18.03 -11.17 2.06
C GLY A 50 -16.54 -10.82 2.07
N LEU A 51 -16.18 -9.57 2.40
CA LEU A 51 -14.82 -9.06 2.21
C LEU A 51 -13.75 -9.91 2.91
N PRO A 52 -13.81 -10.15 4.24
CA PRO A 52 -12.76 -10.88 4.93
C PRO A 52 -12.69 -12.34 4.49
N GLY A 53 -13.85 -12.98 4.29
CA GLY A 53 -13.93 -14.39 3.89
C GLY A 53 -13.35 -14.65 2.50
N GLN A 54 -13.71 -13.83 1.52
CA GLN A 54 -13.16 -13.94 0.15
C GLN A 54 -11.66 -13.64 0.14
N TYR A 55 -11.22 -12.62 0.90
CA TYR A 55 -9.81 -12.29 1.06
C TYR A 55 -9.01 -13.47 1.63
N LEU A 56 -9.46 -14.06 2.73
CA LEU A 56 -8.79 -15.21 3.36
C LEU A 56 -8.75 -16.42 2.43
N LYS A 57 -9.84 -16.68 1.69
CA LYS A 57 -9.91 -17.77 0.71
C LYS A 57 -8.82 -17.62 -0.38
N LEU A 58 -8.66 -16.41 -0.93
CA LEU A 58 -7.69 -16.14 -1.99
C LEU A 58 -6.24 -15.99 -1.46
N MET A 59 -6.06 -15.54 -0.21
CA MET A 59 -4.77 -15.49 0.48
C MET A 59 -4.25 -16.86 0.93
N ARG A 60 -5.11 -17.88 1.04
CA ARG A 60 -4.70 -19.22 1.45
C ARG A 60 -3.65 -19.83 0.49
N PRO A 61 -2.53 -20.40 0.97
CA PRO A 61 -1.63 -21.18 0.12
C PRO A 61 -2.38 -22.28 -0.64
N GLY A 62 -2.13 -22.41 -1.96
CA GLY A 62 -2.79 -23.42 -2.80
C GLY A 62 -4.13 -23.00 -3.42
N SER A 63 -4.64 -21.79 -3.20
CA SER A 63 -5.87 -21.26 -3.84
C SER A 63 -5.75 -20.94 -5.33
N ILE A 64 -4.84 -21.61 -6.05
CA ILE A 64 -4.47 -21.31 -7.45
C ILE A 64 -5.69 -21.33 -8.37
N GLU A 65 -6.59 -22.29 -8.20
CA GLU A 65 -7.79 -22.39 -9.05
C GLU A 65 -8.80 -21.27 -8.77
N ASP A 66 -8.92 -20.78 -7.52
CA ASP A 66 -9.73 -19.59 -7.21
C ASP A 66 -9.11 -18.31 -7.79
N GLN A 67 -7.78 -18.21 -7.81
CA GLN A 67 -7.06 -17.10 -8.42
C GLN A 67 -7.18 -17.10 -9.94
N LYS A 68 -7.05 -18.27 -10.57
CA LYS A 68 -7.26 -18.45 -12.02
C LYS A 68 -8.68 -18.10 -12.43
N LEU A 69 -9.68 -18.40 -11.59
CA LEU A 69 -11.05 -17.97 -11.83
C LEU A 69 -11.12 -16.45 -11.97
N ALA A 70 -10.58 -15.69 -11.02
CA ALA A 70 -10.56 -14.23 -11.11
C ALA A 70 -9.87 -13.73 -12.39
N VAL A 71 -8.72 -14.32 -12.76
CA VAL A 71 -7.99 -13.98 -13.99
C VAL A 71 -8.82 -14.27 -15.25
N ARG A 72 -9.49 -15.43 -15.32
CA ARG A 72 -10.37 -15.79 -16.45
C ARG A 72 -11.55 -14.83 -16.62
N ARG A 73 -11.96 -14.15 -15.55
CA ARG A 73 -12.98 -13.09 -15.58
C ARG A 73 -12.45 -11.73 -16.04
N GLY A 74 -11.24 -11.69 -16.61
CA GLY A 74 -10.59 -10.45 -17.03
C GLY A 74 -10.02 -9.64 -15.86
N LEU A 75 -10.19 -10.08 -14.61
CA LEU A 75 -9.72 -9.33 -13.45
C LEU A 75 -8.20 -9.43 -13.34
N ILE A 76 -7.55 -8.30 -13.62
CA ILE A 76 -6.10 -8.13 -13.48
C ILE A 76 -5.34 -9.14 -14.35
N ALA A 77 -5.90 -9.44 -15.53
CA ALA A 77 -5.30 -10.31 -16.52
C ALA A 77 -3.96 -9.75 -17.01
N GLU A 78 -3.80 -8.42 -17.07
CA GLU A 78 -2.56 -7.74 -17.45
C GLU A 78 -1.41 -8.01 -16.47
N GLU A 79 -1.67 -8.09 -15.16
CA GLU A 79 -0.62 -8.39 -14.18
C GLU A 79 -0.27 -9.88 -14.18
N TRP A 80 -1.24 -10.74 -14.46
CA TRP A 80 -0.98 -12.17 -14.65
C TRP A 80 -0.22 -12.45 -15.96
N ALA A 81 -0.60 -11.74 -17.03
CA ALA A 81 0.07 -11.74 -18.30
C ALA A 81 1.46 -11.10 -18.18
N SER A 82 1.66 -10.04 -17.40
CA SER A 82 2.99 -9.44 -17.18
C SER A 82 3.89 -10.36 -16.36
N ARG A 83 3.35 -11.12 -15.40
CA ARG A 83 4.08 -12.20 -14.71
C ARG A 83 4.51 -13.33 -15.65
N THR A 84 3.71 -13.62 -16.67
CA THR A 84 4.00 -14.67 -17.68
C THR A 84 4.90 -14.13 -18.81
N ALA A 85 4.68 -12.90 -19.24
CA ALA A 85 5.44 -12.18 -20.26
C ALA A 85 6.79 -11.65 -19.76
N ALA A 86 6.99 -11.57 -18.44
CA ALA A 86 8.31 -11.37 -17.85
C ALA A 86 9.29 -12.50 -18.20
N GLN A 87 8.80 -13.67 -18.63
CA GLN A 87 9.65 -14.72 -19.20
C GLN A 87 10.00 -14.50 -20.68
N SER A 88 9.31 -13.63 -21.41
CA SER A 88 9.42 -13.52 -22.88
C SER A 88 9.80 -12.14 -23.44
N ARG A 89 9.97 -11.09 -22.62
CA ARG A 89 10.52 -9.81 -23.11
C ARG A 89 12.04 -9.82 -23.19
N TYR A 90 12.56 -10.26 -24.33
CA TYR A 90 13.97 -10.08 -24.73
C TYR A 90 14.26 -8.76 -25.46
N VAL A 91 13.24 -7.96 -25.81
CA VAL A 91 13.45 -6.71 -26.54
C VAL A 91 12.42 -5.66 -26.12
N MET A 92 12.81 -4.76 -25.23
CA MET A 92 12.53 -3.30 -25.27
C MET A 92 12.70 -2.67 -23.87
N GLU A 93 13.72 -1.81 -23.80
CA GLU A 93 13.87 -0.62 -22.95
C GLU A 93 13.04 -0.52 -21.65
N GLU A 94 13.49 -1.19 -20.60
CA GLU A 94 13.34 -0.64 -19.25
C GLU A 94 14.70 -0.74 -18.53
N MET A 95 15.48 0.33 -18.65
CA MET A 95 16.84 0.46 -18.13
C MET A 95 16.88 0.47 -16.59
N SER A 96 16.62 -0.67 -15.98
CA SER A 96 16.99 -1.02 -14.60
C SER A 96 17.88 -2.28 -14.65
N SER A 97 18.82 -2.44 -13.73
CA SER A 97 19.54 -3.72 -13.64
C SER A 97 18.54 -4.83 -13.31
N GLU A 98 18.40 -5.82 -14.18
CA GLU A 98 17.41 -6.91 -14.08
C GLU A 98 17.44 -7.59 -12.70
N PHE A 99 18.63 -7.75 -12.14
CA PHE A 99 18.82 -8.29 -10.79
C PHE A 99 18.12 -7.46 -9.71
N SER A 100 18.32 -6.13 -9.73
CA SER A 100 17.75 -5.22 -8.72
C SER A 100 16.22 -5.23 -8.73
N ARG A 101 15.62 -5.35 -9.92
CA ARG A 101 14.17 -5.47 -10.09
C ARG A 101 13.66 -6.81 -9.57
N ARG A 102 14.28 -7.91 -9.96
CA ARG A 102 13.92 -9.26 -9.48
C ARG A 102 14.04 -9.38 -7.96
N LEU A 103 15.04 -8.74 -7.38
CA LEU A 103 15.24 -8.66 -5.93
C LEU A 103 14.09 -7.90 -5.25
N ALA A 104 13.75 -6.70 -5.75
CA ALA A 104 12.62 -5.91 -5.24
C ALA A 104 11.30 -6.70 -5.32
N GLU A 105 11.00 -7.29 -6.48
CA GLU A 105 9.84 -8.16 -6.70
C GLU A 105 9.86 -9.39 -5.78
N GLY A 106 11.05 -9.97 -5.53
CA GLY A 106 11.24 -11.07 -4.61
C GLY A 106 10.84 -10.68 -3.19
N VAL A 107 11.36 -9.57 -2.67
CA VAL A 107 11.03 -9.06 -1.32
C VAL A 107 9.54 -8.76 -1.20
N LEU A 108 8.93 -8.08 -2.17
CA LEU A 108 7.49 -7.75 -2.13
C LEU A 108 6.58 -9.00 -2.17
N ARG A 109 7.04 -10.09 -2.81
CA ARG A 109 6.33 -11.38 -2.79
C ARG A 109 6.51 -12.10 -1.48
N VAL A 110 7.74 -12.20 -0.98
CA VAL A 110 8.07 -12.89 0.28
C VAL A 110 7.46 -12.18 1.49
N SER A 111 7.35 -10.84 1.45
CA SER A 111 6.65 -10.05 2.47
C SER A 111 5.13 -10.19 2.44
N LEU A 112 4.59 -10.85 1.41
CA LEU A 112 3.16 -10.99 1.10
C LEU A 112 2.47 -9.71 0.62
N LEU A 113 3.17 -8.58 0.48
CA LEU A 113 2.54 -7.33 0.02
C LEU A 113 1.96 -7.46 -1.39
N ALA A 114 2.73 -7.99 -2.35
CA ALA A 114 2.24 -8.17 -3.72
C ALA A 114 1.04 -9.13 -3.77
N ARG A 115 1.04 -10.15 -2.89
CA ARG A 115 -0.08 -11.08 -2.78
C ARG A 115 -1.31 -10.41 -2.19
N HIS A 116 -1.14 -9.60 -1.16
CA HIS A 116 -2.19 -8.83 -0.51
C HIS A 116 -2.89 -7.90 -1.52
N THR A 117 -2.14 -7.02 -2.18
CA THR A 117 -2.68 -6.07 -3.16
C THR A 117 -3.43 -6.78 -4.28
N GLN A 118 -2.83 -7.82 -4.87
CA GLN A 118 -3.50 -8.62 -5.91
C GLN A 118 -4.80 -9.25 -5.42
N THR A 119 -4.79 -9.81 -4.21
CA THR A 119 -5.97 -10.45 -3.63
C THR A 119 -7.08 -9.44 -3.39
N MET A 120 -6.76 -8.28 -2.82
CA MET A 120 -7.75 -7.22 -2.58
C MET A 120 -8.41 -6.77 -3.88
N ARG A 121 -7.62 -6.61 -4.96
CA ARG A 121 -8.14 -6.23 -6.28
C ARG A 121 -9.07 -7.31 -6.86
N TRP A 122 -8.69 -8.59 -6.78
CA TRP A 122 -9.57 -9.70 -7.19
C TRP A 122 -10.85 -9.74 -6.38
N VAL A 123 -10.76 -9.59 -5.06
CA VAL A 123 -11.92 -9.57 -4.15
C VAL A 123 -12.87 -8.41 -4.46
N TYR A 124 -12.36 -7.25 -4.89
CA TYR A 124 -13.22 -6.16 -5.32
C TYR A 124 -13.90 -6.48 -6.65
N GLY A 125 -13.11 -6.81 -7.68
CA GLY A 125 -13.61 -7.06 -9.02
C GLY A 125 -14.62 -8.20 -9.07
N MET A 126 -14.35 -9.30 -8.34
CA MET A 126 -15.26 -10.44 -8.26
C MET A 126 -16.59 -10.06 -7.59
N GLU A 127 -16.55 -9.24 -6.53
CA GLU A 127 -17.76 -8.75 -5.87
C GLU A 127 -18.58 -7.85 -6.79
N THR A 128 -17.92 -6.97 -7.56
CA THR A 128 -18.58 -6.12 -8.56
C THR A 128 -19.27 -6.97 -9.61
N LEU A 129 -18.56 -7.91 -10.24
CA LEU A 129 -19.12 -8.81 -11.25
C LEU A 129 -20.26 -9.66 -10.69
N ALA A 130 -20.12 -10.20 -9.48
CA ALA A 130 -21.16 -10.97 -8.81
C ALA A 130 -22.41 -10.13 -8.58
N THR A 131 -22.25 -8.90 -8.06
CA THR A 131 -23.37 -8.00 -7.78
C THR A 131 -24.15 -7.63 -9.04
N TYR A 132 -23.45 -7.32 -10.15
CA TYR A 132 -24.14 -7.07 -11.41
C TYR A 132 -24.77 -8.33 -11.99
N THR A 133 -24.16 -9.50 -11.81
CA THR A 133 -24.76 -10.77 -12.26
C THR A 133 -26.05 -11.07 -11.51
N GLU A 134 -26.06 -10.90 -10.18
CA GLU A 134 -27.27 -11.06 -9.36
C GLU A 134 -28.36 -10.04 -9.73
N ALA A 135 -27.96 -8.85 -10.18
CA ALA A 135 -28.87 -7.80 -10.62
C ALA A 135 -29.36 -7.98 -12.07
N ALA A 136 -28.83 -8.92 -12.86
CA ALA A 136 -29.13 -9.08 -14.29
C ALA A 136 -30.62 -9.35 -14.59
N GLY A 137 -31.39 -9.85 -13.61
CA GLY A 137 -32.84 -10.02 -13.73
C GLY A 137 -33.65 -8.74 -13.57
N LYS A 138 -33.02 -7.60 -13.25
CA LYS A 138 -33.68 -6.31 -12.99
C LYS A 138 -33.55 -5.38 -14.18
N SER A 139 -34.59 -4.57 -14.42
CA SER A 139 -34.49 -3.44 -15.35
C SER A 139 -33.50 -2.39 -14.81
N PHE A 140 -33.04 -1.50 -15.68
CA PHE A 140 -32.16 -0.40 -15.25
C PHE A 140 -32.80 0.49 -14.18
N ALA A 141 -34.12 0.72 -14.27
CA ALA A 141 -34.87 1.51 -13.30
C ALA A 141 -34.93 0.82 -11.92
N ASP A 142 -34.99 -0.52 -11.89
CA ASP A 142 -35.10 -1.34 -10.68
C ASP A 142 -33.74 -1.65 -10.02
N LEU A 143 -32.63 -1.22 -10.63
CA LEU A 143 -31.32 -1.31 -10.00
C LEU A 143 -31.26 -0.46 -8.72
N ALA A 144 -30.53 -0.95 -7.73
CA ALA A 144 -30.26 -0.16 -6.54
C ALA A 144 -29.61 1.18 -6.95
N PRO A 145 -30.02 2.33 -6.37
CA PRO A 145 -29.59 3.64 -6.84
C PRO A 145 -28.08 3.81 -6.99
N LYS A 146 -27.29 3.23 -6.10
CA LYS A 146 -25.81 3.28 -6.15
C LYS A 146 -25.21 2.43 -7.27
N LEU A 147 -25.78 1.26 -7.56
CA LEU A 147 -25.34 0.40 -8.67
C LEU A 147 -25.70 1.01 -10.02
N ARG A 148 -26.89 1.61 -10.12
CA ARG A 148 -27.31 2.38 -11.29
C ARG A 148 -26.41 3.59 -11.50
N GLY A 149 -26.20 4.38 -10.45
CA GLY A 149 -25.31 5.54 -10.48
C GLY A 149 -23.86 5.17 -10.85
N ALA A 150 -23.40 3.97 -10.50
CA ALA A 150 -22.10 3.48 -10.97
C ALA A 150 -22.07 3.26 -12.48
N LEU A 151 -23.09 2.67 -13.09
CA LEU A 151 -23.18 2.56 -14.55
C LEU A 151 -23.27 3.93 -15.23
N GLU A 152 -24.10 4.83 -14.70
CA GLU A 152 -24.32 6.18 -15.24
C GLU A 152 -23.04 7.02 -15.26
N ARG A 153 -22.17 6.93 -14.24
CA ARG A 153 -20.88 7.64 -14.21
C ARG A 153 -19.92 7.23 -15.33
N TYR A 154 -20.10 6.02 -15.88
CA TYR A 154 -19.34 5.51 -17.03
C TYR A 154 -20.17 5.58 -18.32
N GLY A 155 -21.24 6.38 -18.31
CA GLY A 155 -22.11 6.65 -19.46
C GLY A 155 -22.98 5.49 -19.89
N MET A 156 -23.16 4.45 -19.05
CA MET A 156 -23.98 3.28 -19.40
C MET A 156 -25.42 3.51 -18.95
N GLY A 157 -26.34 3.57 -19.91
CA GLY A 157 -27.77 3.80 -19.70
C GLY A 157 -28.60 2.52 -19.68
N SER A 158 -29.93 2.68 -19.81
CA SER A 158 -30.86 1.53 -19.83
C SER A 158 -30.61 0.58 -21.00
N GLU A 159 -30.40 1.11 -22.21
CA GLU A 159 -30.15 0.29 -23.41
C GLU A 159 -28.86 -0.52 -23.30
N ASP A 160 -27.80 0.11 -22.77
CA ASP A 160 -26.52 -0.53 -22.50
C ASP A 160 -26.67 -1.66 -21.48
N TRP A 161 -27.41 -1.42 -20.40
CA TRP A 161 -27.68 -2.43 -19.38
C TRP A 161 -28.49 -3.61 -19.93
N ASP A 162 -29.49 -3.34 -20.77
CA ASP A 162 -30.31 -4.38 -21.42
C ASP A 162 -29.48 -5.25 -22.36
N LYS A 163 -28.57 -4.65 -23.15
CA LYS A 163 -27.59 -5.41 -23.93
C LYS A 163 -26.68 -6.23 -23.04
N LEU A 164 -26.10 -5.62 -22.00
CA LEU A 164 -25.12 -6.24 -21.12
C LEU A 164 -25.67 -7.45 -20.36
N ARG A 165 -26.90 -7.36 -19.86
CA ARG A 165 -27.58 -8.46 -19.15
C ARG A 165 -28.13 -9.55 -20.08
N SER A 166 -28.23 -9.28 -21.40
CA SER A 166 -28.66 -10.26 -22.40
C SER A 166 -27.52 -11.15 -22.93
N ALA A 167 -26.26 -10.80 -22.64
CA ALA A 167 -25.11 -11.62 -23.02
C ALA A 167 -25.19 -13.04 -22.41
N PRO A 168 -24.70 -14.06 -23.14
CA PRO A 168 -24.57 -15.41 -22.60
C PRO A 168 -23.72 -15.41 -21.33
N MET A 169 -24.34 -15.78 -20.21
CA MET A 169 -23.63 -15.94 -18.94
C MET A 169 -22.70 -17.15 -18.99
N GLU A 170 -21.61 -17.08 -18.23
CA GLU A 170 -20.68 -18.17 -18.07
C GLU A 170 -20.85 -18.85 -16.72
N ARG A 171 -21.17 -20.14 -16.75
CA ARG A 171 -21.29 -20.96 -15.55
C ARG A 171 -19.92 -21.47 -15.10
N ASP A 172 -19.51 -21.11 -13.89
CA ASP A 172 -18.29 -21.64 -13.25
C ASP A 172 -18.63 -22.09 -11.83
N ARG A 173 -18.29 -23.34 -11.50
CA ARG A 173 -18.55 -23.98 -10.20
C ARG A 173 -19.99 -23.82 -9.70
N GLY A 174 -20.94 -23.89 -10.63
CA GLY A 174 -22.37 -23.81 -10.34
C GLY A 174 -22.94 -22.41 -10.15
N ALA A 175 -22.13 -21.36 -10.28
CA ALA A 175 -22.57 -19.97 -10.30
C ALA A 175 -22.51 -19.41 -11.73
N ASP A 176 -23.54 -18.67 -12.12
CA ASP A 176 -23.57 -17.95 -13.39
C ASP A 176 -22.87 -16.59 -13.21
N TRP A 177 -22.25 -16.09 -14.28
CA TRP A 177 -21.47 -14.84 -14.30
C TRP A 177 -21.74 -14.08 -15.58
N ILE A 178 -21.93 -12.76 -15.48
CA ILE A 178 -21.86 -11.89 -16.66
C ILE A 178 -20.47 -12.02 -17.28
N ALA A 179 -20.44 -12.15 -18.60
CA ALA A 179 -19.23 -12.31 -19.40
C ALA A 179 -19.16 -11.20 -20.46
N PRO A 180 -18.64 -9.99 -20.11
CA PRO A 180 -18.64 -8.84 -21.02
C PRO A 180 -17.89 -9.11 -22.34
N HIS A 181 -16.88 -9.99 -22.30
CA HIS A 181 -16.11 -10.40 -23.48
C HIS A 181 -16.91 -11.26 -24.49
N LYS A 182 -18.13 -11.68 -24.15
CA LYS A 182 -19.05 -12.43 -25.04
C LYS A 182 -20.12 -11.55 -25.67
N LEU A 183 -20.14 -10.25 -25.38
CA LEU A 183 -21.02 -9.32 -26.06
C LEU A 183 -20.61 -9.16 -27.52
N ASP A 184 -21.58 -9.12 -28.42
CA ASP A 184 -21.35 -8.73 -29.81
C ASP A 184 -20.84 -7.28 -29.89
N ASP A 185 -21.37 -6.43 -29.00
CA ASP A 185 -20.92 -5.05 -28.77
C ASP A 185 -19.68 -5.05 -27.85
N GLN A 186 -18.50 -5.21 -28.46
CA GLN A 186 -17.23 -5.25 -27.72
C GLN A 186 -16.87 -3.92 -27.05
N GLU A 187 -17.37 -2.79 -27.58
CA GLU A 187 -17.14 -1.47 -27.00
C GLU A 187 -17.87 -1.35 -25.65
N LEU A 188 -19.14 -1.77 -25.61
CA LEU A 188 -19.91 -1.84 -24.37
C LEU A 188 -19.24 -2.78 -23.35
N GLY A 189 -18.80 -3.97 -23.79
CA GLY A 189 -18.09 -4.90 -22.92
C GLY A 189 -16.80 -4.32 -22.34
N SER A 190 -16.05 -3.56 -23.15
CA SER A 190 -14.82 -2.88 -22.75
C SER A 190 -15.10 -1.76 -21.75
N ARG A 191 -16.11 -0.92 -21.97
CA ARG A 191 -16.52 0.16 -21.05
C ARG A 191 -16.97 -0.38 -19.69
N PHE A 192 -17.69 -1.51 -19.67
CA PHE A 192 -18.05 -2.15 -18.41
C PHE A 192 -16.83 -2.69 -17.66
N MET A 193 -15.89 -3.35 -18.35
CA MET A 193 -14.65 -3.80 -17.72
C MET A 193 -13.76 -2.63 -17.28
N GLU A 194 -13.73 -1.52 -18.03
CA GLU A 194 -13.07 -0.29 -17.64
C GLU A 194 -13.64 0.26 -16.33
N MET A 195 -14.97 0.27 -16.17
CA MET A 195 -15.61 0.60 -14.89
C MET A 195 -15.14 -0.33 -13.78
N VAL A 196 -15.16 -1.64 -14.00
CA VAL A 196 -14.72 -2.63 -12.99
C VAL A 196 -13.27 -2.40 -12.59
N HIS A 197 -12.36 -2.16 -13.55
CA HIS A 197 -10.95 -1.92 -13.28
C HIS A 197 -10.69 -0.58 -12.60
N THR A 198 -11.30 0.51 -13.07
CA THR A 198 -11.15 1.84 -12.50
C THR A 198 -11.64 1.88 -11.05
N GLU A 199 -12.81 1.30 -10.78
CA GLU A 199 -13.33 1.22 -9.41
C GLU A 199 -12.49 0.27 -8.52
N THR A 200 -11.85 -0.75 -9.10
CA THR A 200 -10.89 -1.62 -8.40
C THR A 200 -9.62 -0.87 -8.03
N ASP A 201 -9.09 -0.03 -8.91
CA ASP A 201 -7.88 0.77 -8.70
C ASP A 201 -8.10 1.85 -7.63
N ILE A 202 -9.31 2.41 -7.55
CA ILE A 202 -9.70 3.30 -6.46
C ILE A 202 -9.86 2.53 -5.13
N ALA A 203 -10.43 1.33 -5.18
CA ALA A 203 -10.67 0.50 -3.99
C ALA A 203 -9.38 -0.08 -3.40
N VAL A 204 -8.37 -0.33 -4.23
CA VAL A 204 -7.05 -0.84 -3.86
C VAL A 204 -5.99 0.04 -4.52
N PRO A 205 -5.62 1.14 -3.85
CA PRO A 205 -4.75 2.17 -4.41
C PRO A 205 -3.41 1.59 -4.84
N VAL A 206 -3.24 1.43 -6.14
CA VAL A 206 -1.97 1.15 -6.79
C VAL A 206 -1.50 2.43 -7.46
N SER A 207 -0.21 2.53 -7.81
CA SER A 207 0.27 3.63 -8.63
C SER A 207 -0.39 3.57 -10.01
N ASP A 208 -1.49 4.32 -10.17
CA ASP A 208 -2.30 4.43 -11.39
C ASP A 208 -1.49 5.01 -12.56
N LEU A 209 -1.93 4.71 -13.79
CA LEU A 209 -1.38 5.26 -15.03
C LEU A 209 -1.40 6.79 -15.02
N ASN A 210 -2.46 7.44 -14.51
CA ASN A 210 -2.52 8.90 -14.43
C ASN A 210 -1.49 9.46 -13.45
N THR A 211 -1.32 8.82 -12.29
CA THR A 211 -0.32 9.24 -11.30
C THR A 211 1.09 9.07 -11.89
N ARG A 212 1.36 7.98 -12.62
CA ARG A 212 2.62 7.79 -13.33
C ARG A 212 2.81 8.79 -14.46
N ALA A 213 1.77 9.13 -15.20
CA ALA A 213 1.81 10.11 -16.29
C ALA A 213 2.13 11.51 -15.77
N VAL A 214 1.47 11.95 -14.70
CA VAL A 214 1.77 13.22 -14.01
C VAL A 214 3.20 13.22 -13.46
N MET A 215 3.63 12.12 -12.83
CA MET A 215 5.03 12.03 -12.35
C MET A 215 6.04 12.04 -13.50
N ASN A 216 5.75 11.36 -14.62
CA ASN A 216 6.62 11.31 -15.78
C ASN A 216 6.66 12.66 -16.52
N SER A 217 5.57 13.43 -16.53
CA SER A 217 5.52 14.75 -17.15
C SER A 217 6.25 15.82 -16.34
N GLN A 218 6.22 15.72 -15.00
CA GLN A 218 6.90 16.65 -14.11
C GLN A 218 8.39 16.32 -13.88
N PHE A 219 8.77 15.04 -13.98
CA PHE A 219 10.14 14.59 -13.70
C PHE A 219 10.78 13.87 -14.89
N THR A 220 11.52 14.63 -15.69
CA THR A 220 12.22 14.15 -16.90
C THR A 220 13.29 13.11 -16.59
N ARG A 221 13.16 11.93 -17.22
CA ARG A 221 14.11 10.82 -17.12
C ARG A 221 15.51 11.23 -17.59
N GLY A 222 16.54 10.76 -16.89
CA GLY A 222 17.95 11.03 -17.25
C GLY A 222 18.48 12.42 -16.90
N SER A 223 17.65 13.30 -16.33
CA SER A 223 18.12 14.54 -15.67
C SER A 223 18.36 14.30 -14.19
N ALA A 224 19.37 14.96 -13.58
CA ALA A 224 19.65 14.79 -12.16
C ALA A 224 18.46 15.20 -11.26
N ILE A 225 17.84 16.34 -11.57
CA ILE A 225 16.66 16.86 -10.83
C ILE A 225 15.45 15.94 -11.04
N GLY A 226 15.19 15.50 -12.27
CA GLY A 226 14.09 14.59 -12.56
C GLY A 226 14.27 13.22 -11.89
N GLU A 227 15.45 12.63 -11.93
CA GLU A 227 15.69 11.32 -11.31
C GLU A 227 15.67 11.37 -9.78
N LEU A 228 16.11 12.48 -9.17
CA LEU A 228 15.90 12.75 -7.74
C LEU A 228 14.39 12.87 -7.44
N GLY A 229 13.67 13.69 -8.20
CA GLY A 229 12.21 13.85 -8.07
C GLY A 229 11.47 12.51 -8.09
N ARG A 230 11.73 11.67 -9.09
CA ARG A 230 11.14 10.33 -9.20
C ARG A 230 11.43 9.43 -7.99
N SER A 231 12.63 9.54 -7.44
CA SER A 231 13.05 8.73 -6.27
C SER A 231 12.42 9.24 -4.97
N MET A 232 12.21 10.56 -4.86
CA MET A 232 11.46 11.16 -3.75
C MET A 232 9.97 10.78 -3.81
N PHE A 233 9.38 10.83 -5.00
CA PHE A 233 7.96 10.55 -5.19
C PHE A 233 7.60 9.06 -5.13
N GLN A 234 8.54 8.13 -5.30
CA GLN A 234 8.28 6.69 -5.26
C GLN A 234 7.50 6.23 -4.02
N PHE A 235 7.82 6.75 -2.84
CA PHE A 235 7.16 6.37 -1.59
C PHE A 235 5.95 7.25 -1.27
N LYS A 236 5.91 8.48 -1.81
CA LYS A 236 4.80 9.42 -1.61
C LYS A 236 3.66 9.19 -2.62
N SER A 237 3.92 8.54 -3.75
CA SER A 237 2.96 8.35 -4.84
C SER A 237 1.71 7.60 -4.41
N PHE A 238 1.83 6.69 -3.44
CA PHE A 238 0.69 5.97 -2.87
C PHE A 238 -0.29 6.91 -2.15
N GLY A 239 0.20 7.80 -1.28
CA GLY A 239 -0.66 8.78 -0.61
C GLY A 239 -1.31 9.75 -1.60
N VAL A 240 -0.57 10.15 -2.63
CA VAL A 240 -1.10 10.99 -3.72
C VAL A 240 -2.17 10.26 -4.53
N SER A 241 -1.98 8.98 -4.87
CA SER A 241 -2.97 8.21 -5.62
C SER A 241 -4.25 7.99 -4.81
N VAL A 242 -4.12 7.68 -3.51
CA VAL A 242 -5.27 7.61 -2.59
C VAL A 242 -6.03 8.93 -2.61
N MET A 243 -5.33 10.05 -2.43
CA MET A 243 -5.93 11.39 -2.42
C MET A 243 -6.69 11.69 -3.71
N LEU A 244 -6.04 11.55 -4.86
CA LEU A 244 -6.65 11.88 -6.15
C LEU A 244 -7.90 11.04 -6.39
N ALA A 245 -7.84 9.75 -6.06
CA ALA A 245 -8.97 8.83 -6.17
C ALA A 245 -10.13 9.22 -5.23
N GLN A 246 -9.84 9.60 -3.98
CA GLN A 246 -10.87 10.07 -3.05
C GLN A 246 -11.46 11.42 -3.47
N TRP A 247 -10.61 12.34 -3.95
CA TRP A 247 -11.01 13.66 -4.40
C TRP A 247 -11.95 13.58 -5.61
N GLN A 248 -11.61 12.76 -6.60
CA GLN A 248 -12.46 12.49 -7.76
C GLN A 248 -13.85 12.01 -7.32
N ARG A 249 -13.94 11.11 -6.32
CA ARG A 249 -15.22 10.66 -5.78
C ARG A 249 -16.00 11.76 -5.08
N ILE A 250 -15.34 12.53 -4.21
CA ILE A 250 -15.97 13.65 -3.49
C ILE A 250 -16.58 14.65 -4.48
N MET A 251 -15.88 14.95 -5.58
CA MET A 251 -16.36 15.87 -6.63
C MET A 251 -17.59 15.35 -7.39
N THR A 252 -17.90 14.05 -7.33
CA THR A 252 -19.12 13.47 -7.92
C THR A 252 -20.32 13.46 -6.97
N LEU A 253 -20.11 13.79 -5.69
CA LEU A 253 -21.15 13.78 -4.66
C LEU A 253 -21.65 15.20 -4.38
N ASN A 254 -22.89 15.29 -3.90
CA ASN A 254 -23.37 16.53 -3.28
C ASN A 254 -22.65 16.76 -1.93
N SER A 255 -22.73 17.97 -1.38
CA SER A 255 -22.00 18.34 -0.16
C SER A 255 -22.31 17.47 1.07
N GLY A 256 -23.55 16.99 1.22
CA GLY A 256 -23.95 16.16 2.36
C GLY A 256 -23.43 14.72 2.27
N ASP A 257 -23.56 14.11 1.09
CA ASP A 257 -23.04 12.77 0.82
C ASP A 257 -21.52 12.76 0.81
N ALA A 258 -20.88 13.82 0.30
CA ALA A 258 -19.44 14.03 0.37
C ALA A 258 -18.91 14.06 1.80
N LEU A 259 -19.58 14.80 2.70
CA LEU A 259 -19.21 14.85 4.12
C LEU A 259 -19.37 13.48 4.80
N THR A 260 -20.48 12.80 4.53
CA THR A 260 -20.75 11.46 5.08
C THR A 260 -19.71 10.44 4.60
N TYR A 261 -19.36 10.49 3.31
CA TYR A 261 -18.30 9.68 2.72
C TYR A 261 -16.94 9.94 3.39
N MET A 262 -16.56 11.20 3.52
CA MET A 262 -15.29 11.61 4.11
C MET A 262 -15.17 11.18 5.57
N ILE A 263 -16.20 11.37 6.39
CA ILE A 263 -16.21 10.93 7.79
C ILE A 263 -16.04 9.41 7.86
N GLY A 264 -16.83 8.65 7.10
CA GLY A 264 -16.72 7.19 7.06
C GLY A 264 -15.34 6.71 6.61
N PHE A 265 -14.76 7.37 5.63
CA PHE A 265 -13.41 7.10 5.14
C PHE A 265 -12.33 7.38 6.20
N LEU A 266 -12.38 8.55 6.86
CA LEU A 266 -11.43 8.93 7.91
C LEU A 266 -11.50 7.99 9.11
N LEU A 267 -12.70 7.62 9.54
CA LEU A 267 -12.88 6.65 10.63
C LEU A 267 -12.32 5.28 10.23
N GLY A 268 -12.69 4.77 9.05
CA GLY A 268 -12.22 3.47 8.57
C GLY A 268 -10.70 3.41 8.43
N THR A 269 -10.09 4.45 7.84
CA THR A 269 -8.64 4.55 7.67
C THR A 269 -7.92 4.72 9.01
N THR A 270 -8.47 5.49 9.95
CA THR A 270 -7.90 5.61 11.30
C THR A 270 -7.91 4.28 12.04
N LEU A 271 -9.03 3.53 12.01
CA LEU A 271 -9.13 2.22 12.66
C LEU A 271 -8.16 1.19 12.06
N THR A 272 -8.04 1.14 10.73
CA THR A 272 -7.10 0.25 10.05
C THR A 272 -5.64 0.71 10.18
N GLY A 273 -5.42 2.02 10.32
CA GLY A 273 -4.12 2.61 10.66
C GLY A 273 -3.67 2.25 12.07
N ALA A 274 -4.58 2.29 13.05
CA ALA A 274 -4.34 1.81 14.41
C ALA A 274 -3.93 0.34 14.40
N LEU A 275 -4.70 -0.52 13.70
CA LEU A 275 -4.34 -1.93 13.52
C LEU A 275 -2.93 -2.09 12.91
N ALA A 276 -2.59 -1.31 11.89
CA ALA A 276 -1.26 -1.34 11.28
C ALA A 276 -0.15 -0.92 12.26
N LEU A 277 -0.39 0.09 13.11
CA LEU A 277 0.55 0.51 14.16
C LEU A 277 0.74 -0.61 15.19
N GLU A 278 -0.33 -1.27 15.62
CA GLU A 278 -0.23 -2.35 16.59
C GLU A 278 0.50 -3.57 16.04
N LEU A 279 0.21 -3.96 14.81
CA LEU A 279 0.95 -5.02 14.13
C LEU A 279 2.44 -4.68 14.00
N LYS A 280 2.79 -3.41 13.76
CA LYS A 280 4.19 -2.95 13.72
C LYS A 280 4.85 -2.96 15.09
N SER A 281 4.13 -2.59 16.16
CA SER A 281 4.64 -2.69 17.53
C SER A 281 4.98 -4.14 17.88
N LEU A 282 4.06 -5.06 17.57
CA LEU A 282 4.28 -6.50 17.75
C LEU A 282 5.47 -7.01 16.95
N ALA A 283 5.55 -6.66 15.65
CA ALA A 283 6.67 -7.04 14.79
C ALA A 283 8.02 -6.43 15.22
N ALA A 284 8.00 -5.38 16.04
CA ALA A 284 9.18 -4.77 16.65
C ALA A 284 9.54 -5.33 18.03
N GLY A 285 8.83 -6.36 18.51
CA GLY A 285 9.06 -6.97 19.82
C GLY A 285 8.47 -6.19 21.01
N ARG A 286 7.53 -5.27 20.73
CA ARG A 286 6.87 -4.42 21.72
C ARG A 286 5.42 -4.85 21.93
N ASP A 287 4.90 -4.56 23.10
CA ASP A 287 3.47 -4.67 23.35
C ASP A 287 2.69 -3.68 22.48
N PRO A 288 1.40 -3.97 22.25
CA PRO A 288 0.48 -2.98 21.73
C PRO A 288 0.54 -1.67 22.53
N ARG A 289 0.27 -0.52 21.89
CA ARG A 289 0.33 0.78 22.56
C ARG A 289 -1.05 1.21 23.05
N PRO A 290 -1.14 2.07 24.07
CA PRO A 290 -2.41 2.67 24.46
C PRO A 290 -3.10 3.35 23.28
N MET A 291 -4.27 2.86 22.88
CA MET A 291 -4.93 3.30 21.64
C MET A 291 -5.79 4.56 21.80
N TRP A 292 -6.10 4.92 23.05
CA TRP A 292 -7.01 6.02 23.39
C TRP A 292 -6.31 7.38 23.54
N ASP A 293 -5.00 7.42 23.40
CA ASP A 293 -4.23 8.65 23.40
C ASP A 293 -4.39 9.44 22.08
N LEU A 294 -4.44 10.77 22.19
CA LEU A 294 -4.57 11.66 21.05
C LEU A 294 -3.40 11.50 20.06
N ASP A 295 -2.19 11.26 20.55
CA ASP A 295 -1.03 11.07 19.68
C ASP A 295 -1.07 9.72 18.97
N PHE A 296 -1.61 8.68 19.61
CA PHE A 296 -1.89 7.42 18.95
C PHE A 296 -2.95 7.57 17.86
N LEU A 297 -4.05 8.31 18.13
CA LEU A 297 -5.09 8.57 17.14
C LEU A 297 -4.57 9.37 15.94
N LYS A 298 -3.77 10.41 16.18
CA LYS A 298 -3.09 11.15 15.11
C LYS A 298 -2.16 10.24 14.30
N ALA A 299 -1.34 9.44 14.97
CA ALA A 299 -0.45 8.49 14.29
C ALA A 299 -1.23 7.47 13.46
N SER A 300 -2.38 7.01 13.97
CA SER A 300 -3.27 6.06 13.30
C SER A 300 -3.90 6.66 12.05
N LEU A 301 -4.38 7.91 12.13
CA LEU A 301 -4.90 8.65 10.97
C LEU A 301 -3.82 8.82 9.88
N LEU A 302 -2.60 9.21 10.29
CA LEU A 302 -1.46 9.37 9.38
C LEU A 302 -1.08 8.04 8.71
N GLN A 303 -1.04 6.96 9.50
CA GLN A 303 -0.72 5.62 9.04
C GLN A 303 -1.78 5.05 8.09
N GLY A 304 -3.06 5.38 8.32
CA GLY A 304 -4.21 4.82 7.61
C GLY A 304 -4.48 5.41 6.23
N GLY A 305 -4.07 6.66 5.97
CA GLY A 305 -4.50 7.38 4.76
C GLY A 305 -3.47 8.29 4.12
N GLY A 306 -2.21 8.30 4.59
CA GLY A 306 -1.16 9.12 3.98
C GLY A 306 -1.36 10.64 4.15
N PHE A 307 -2.26 11.06 5.03
CA PHE A 307 -2.64 12.46 5.23
C PHE A 307 -1.54 13.35 5.84
N GLY A 308 -0.34 12.81 6.11
CA GLY A 308 0.78 13.60 6.63
C GLY A 308 1.21 14.76 5.74
N ILE A 309 0.99 14.64 4.42
CA ILE A 309 1.23 15.73 3.46
C ILE A 309 0.21 16.88 3.67
N PHE A 310 -0.98 16.58 4.17
CA PHE A 310 -2.06 17.56 4.37
C PHE A 310 -1.90 18.34 5.66
N GLY A 311 -1.26 17.77 6.69
CA GLY A 311 -0.89 18.53 7.87
C GLY A 311 -0.06 19.76 7.47
N ASP A 312 0.94 19.56 6.62
CA ASP A 312 1.75 20.67 6.10
C ASP A 312 0.97 21.60 5.17
N LEU A 313 -0.04 21.13 4.40
CA LEU A 313 -0.79 21.94 3.43
C LEU A 313 -1.98 22.71 4.04
N LEU A 314 -2.65 22.16 5.06
CA LEU A 314 -3.76 22.79 5.77
C LEU A 314 -3.27 23.70 6.90
N PHE A 315 -2.12 23.37 7.51
CA PHE A 315 -1.51 24.19 8.56
C PHE A 315 -0.34 25.05 8.06
N SER A 316 -0.03 25.06 6.75
CA SER A 316 0.97 25.98 6.17
C SER A 316 0.65 27.45 6.41
N ASP A 317 -0.62 27.81 6.57
CA ASP A 317 -1.04 29.19 6.81
C ASP A 317 -0.78 29.63 8.27
N GLN A 318 -0.57 28.69 9.20
CA GLN A 318 -0.22 29.00 10.60
C GLN A 318 1.29 29.05 10.84
N ASN A 319 2.10 28.40 10.00
CA ASN A 319 3.55 28.48 10.08
C ASN A 319 4.08 29.71 9.33
N ARG A 320 4.18 30.84 10.03
CA ARG A 320 4.92 32.05 9.59
C ARG A 320 6.44 31.82 9.41
N ALA A 321 6.95 30.63 9.72
CA ALA A 321 8.26 30.19 9.28
C ALA A 321 8.11 29.53 7.90
N GLY A 322 8.47 30.23 6.84
CA GLY A 322 8.24 29.89 5.43
C GLY A 322 8.89 28.59 4.93
N GLY A 323 8.42 27.45 5.43
CA GLY A 323 8.74 26.11 4.96
C GLY A 323 7.57 25.50 4.21
N GLY A 324 7.40 25.89 2.94
CA GLY A 324 6.46 25.22 2.05
C GLY A 324 6.87 23.76 1.79
N PHE A 325 6.03 23.03 1.03
CA PHE A 325 6.21 21.66 0.52
C PHE A 325 7.64 21.27 0.10
N ALA A 326 8.50 22.26 -0.20
CA ALA A 326 9.92 22.15 -0.49
C ALA A 326 10.84 21.75 0.69
N GLN A 327 10.49 22.06 1.95
CA GLN A 327 11.35 21.79 3.12
C GLN A 327 11.13 20.36 3.70
N THR A 328 9.94 19.79 3.51
CA THR A 328 9.59 18.37 3.78
C THR A 328 10.11 17.42 2.67
N LEU A 329 11.08 17.88 1.85
CA LEU A 329 11.67 17.16 0.70
C LEU A 329 13.01 16.48 0.99
N ALA A 330 13.33 16.16 2.25
CA ALA A 330 14.34 15.15 2.49
C ALA A 330 13.77 13.79 2.06
N GLY A 331 14.17 13.31 0.88
CA GLY A 331 13.77 12.00 0.37
C GLY A 331 14.69 10.90 0.88
N PRO A 332 14.27 9.63 0.86
CA PRO A 332 15.06 8.53 1.42
C PRO A 332 16.45 8.38 0.79
N MET A 333 16.65 8.90 -0.43
CA MET A 333 17.97 8.93 -1.09
C MET A 333 18.92 9.96 -0.48
N VAL A 334 18.40 11.13 -0.12
CA VAL A 334 19.18 12.15 0.58
C VAL A 334 19.58 11.63 1.95
N ASP A 335 18.67 10.95 2.64
CA ASP A 335 18.93 10.33 3.94
C ASP A 335 19.99 9.22 3.84
N ASP A 336 19.91 8.33 2.85
CA ASP A 336 20.88 7.25 2.65
C ASP A 336 22.29 7.81 2.31
N VAL A 337 22.37 8.85 1.48
CA VAL A 337 23.65 9.52 1.15
C VAL A 337 24.22 10.25 2.37
N GLN A 338 23.38 10.91 3.16
CA GLN A 338 23.80 11.53 4.41
C GLN A 338 24.25 10.47 5.42
N GLY A 339 23.56 9.34 5.54
CA GLY A 339 23.93 8.21 6.39
C GLY A 339 25.33 7.70 6.07
N LEU A 340 25.63 7.45 4.78
CA LEU A 340 26.96 7.05 4.31
C LEU A 340 28.03 8.11 4.57
N ARG A 341 27.72 9.40 4.34
CA ARG A 341 28.65 10.50 4.67
C ARG A 341 28.91 10.57 6.18
N ASN A 342 27.87 10.35 6.98
CA ASN A 342 27.95 10.35 8.43
C ASN A 342 28.80 9.19 8.95
N VAL A 343 28.92 8.05 8.24
CA VAL A 343 29.87 6.98 8.60
C VAL A 343 31.31 7.53 8.63
N VAL A 344 31.67 8.36 7.66
CA VAL A 344 33.02 8.93 7.52
C VAL A 344 33.29 10.03 8.54
N THR A 345 32.26 10.79 8.91
CA THR A 345 32.38 11.95 9.82
C THR A 345 31.92 11.68 11.26
N ALA A 346 31.42 10.48 11.55
CA ALA A 346 30.93 10.12 12.88
C ALA A 346 32.08 10.00 13.88
N LYS A 347 31.80 10.40 15.13
CA LYS A 347 32.69 10.13 16.27
C LYS A 347 32.88 8.62 16.52
N ASP A 348 31.91 7.79 16.10
CA ASP A 348 32.00 6.33 16.11
C ASP A 348 31.61 5.75 14.73
N PRO A 349 32.59 5.64 13.80
CA PRO A 349 32.37 5.14 12.44
C PRO A 349 31.88 3.69 12.40
N ARG A 350 32.28 2.85 13.38
CA ARG A 350 31.94 1.41 13.38
C ARG A 350 30.47 1.20 13.70
N ARG A 351 29.94 1.91 14.69
CA ARG A 351 28.51 1.91 15.02
C ARG A 351 27.65 2.36 13.85
N GLN A 352 28.03 3.47 13.21
CA GLN A 352 27.29 3.98 12.06
C GLN A 352 27.34 2.96 10.90
N LEU A 353 28.52 2.38 10.62
CA LEU A 353 28.69 1.38 9.56
C LEU A 353 27.79 0.15 9.76
N VAL A 354 27.70 -0.41 10.96
CA VAL A 354 26.82 -1.57 11.25
C VAL A 354 25.34 -1.21 11.00
N ARG A 355 24.91 -0.03 11.45
CA ARG A 355 23.53 0.45 11.24
C ARG A 355 23.20 0.63 9.76
N GLU A 356 24.08 1.27 9.00
CA GLU A 356 23.91 1.44 7.56
C GLU A 356 23.94 0.09 6.83
N ALA A 357 24.92 -0.76 7.14
CA ALA A 357 25.04 -2.09 6.52
C ALA A 357 23.78 -2.93 6.73
N LYS A 358 23.22 -2.92 7.95
CA LYS A 358 21.93 -3.57 8.23
C LYS A 358 20.83 -3.01 7.34
N GLY A 359 20.68 -1.69 7.28
CA GLY A 359 19.69 -0.99 6.45
C GLY A 359 19.79 -1.28 4.95
N LEU A 360 20.96 -1.73 4.47
CA LEU A 360 21.19 -2.12 3.09
C LEU A 360 20.88 -3.59 2.81
N ILE A 361 20.63 -4.44 3.82
CA ILE A 361 20.29 -5.85 3.60
C ILE A 361 18.85 -5.96 3.07
N PRO A 362 18.64 -6.42 1.81
CA PRO A 362 17.31 -6.58 1.25
C PRO A 362 16.48 -7.57 2.06
N GLY A 363 15.24 -7.22 2.39
CA GLY A 363 14.32 -8.10 3.12
C GLY A 363 14.64 -8.31 4.61
N ASN A 364 15.61 -7.60 5.21
CA ASN A 364 15.87 -7.75 6.66
C ASN A 364 14.63 -7.44 7.51
N ASN A 365 13.74 -6.60 6.98
CA ASN A 365 12.58 -6.07 7.67
C ASN A 365 11.28 -6.79 7.30
N ILE A 366 11.34 -7.99 6.71
CA ILE A 366 10.16 -8.82 6.47
C ILE A 366 9.44 -9.07 7.80
N TRP A 367 8.18 -8.67 7.89
CA TRP A 367 7.47 -8.49 9.16
C TRP A 367 7.43 -9.72 10.07
N TYR A 368 7.38 -10.94 9.53
CA TYR A 368 7.33 -12.18 10.33
C TYR A 368 8.71 -12.71 10.75
N SER A 369 9.79 -12.28 10.08
CA SER A 369 11.17 -12.74 10.38
C SER A 369 12.03 -11.64 11.00
N ARG A 370 11.65 -10.38 10.82
CA ARG A 370 12.39 -9.19 11.24
C ARG A 370 12.83 -9.27 12.69
N LEU A 371 11.91 -9.57 13.60
CA LEU A 371 12.21 -9.57 15.04
C LEU A 371 13.31 -10.58 15.37
N VAL A 372 13.22 -11.79 14.83
CA VAL A 372 14.24 -12.84 15.03
C VAL A 372 15.60 -12.41 14.47
N LEU A 373 15.63 -11.86 13.25
CA LEU A 373 16.85 -11.37 12.62
C LEU A 373 17.47 -10.19 13.39
N ASP A 374 16.64 -9.27 13.86
CA ASP A 374 17.05 -8.12 14.66
C ASP A 374 17.70 -8.61 15.97
N ARG A 375 17.07 -9.55 16.67
CA ARG A 375 17.48 -9.99 18.00
C ARG A 375 18.64 -10.98 18.00
N MET A 376 18.59 -11.98 17.12
CA MET A 376 19.57 -13.08 17.11
C MET A 376 20.82 -12.77 16.29
N LEU A 377 20.76 -11.85 15.33
CA LEU A 377 21.89 -11.54 14.46
C LEU A 377 22.34 -10.09 14.61
N ALA A 378 21.46 -9.13 14.33
CA ALA A 378 21.87 -7.73 14.27
C ALA A 378 22.30 -7.19 15.64
N ASP A 379 21.52 -7.46 16.68
CA ASP A 379 21.82 -7.02 18.04
C ASP A 379 23.10 -7.69 18.58
N GLN A 380 23.36 -8.95 18.21
CA GLN A 380 24.59 -9.67 18.59
C GLN A 380 25.83 -9.06 17.93
N ILE A 381 25.75 -8.75 16.63
CA ILE A 381 26.82 -8.06 15.91
C ILE A 381 27.04 -6.67 16.49
N GLU A 382 25.96 -5.93 16.79
CA GLU A 382 26.08 -4.59 17.38
C GLU A 382 26.73 -4.65 18.76
N GLN A 383 26.38 -5.61 19.62
CA GLN A 383 27.04 -5.79 20.91
C GLN A 383 28.55 -6.06 20.79
N MET A 384 28.98 -6.81 19.78
CA MET A 384 30.42 -7.10 19.57
C MET A 384 31.19 -5.90 19.01
N VAL A 385 30.54 -5.05 18.21
CA VAL A 385 31.21 -4.00 17.43
C VAL A 385 31.05 -2.61 18.06
N ASN A 386 29.98 -2.37 18.80
CA ASN A 386 29.61 -1.07 19.37
C ASN A 386 29.81 -1.03 20.90
N PRO A 387 30.85 -0.36 21.41
CA PRO A 387 31.09 -0.23 22.85
C PRO A 387 30.00 0.58 23.57
N ALA A 388 29.22 1.40 22.85
CA ALA A 388 28.10 2.19 23.37
C ALA A 388 26.73 1.52 23.17
N TYR A 389 26.68 0.20 22.95
CA TYR A 389 25.42 -0.54 22.76
C TYR A 389 24.40 -0.26 23.87
N GLY A 390 24.85 -0.22 25.13
CA GLY A 390 23.99 0.03 26.30
C GLY A 390 23.34 1.43 26.32
N GLU A 391 23.89 2.43 25.63
CA GLU A 391 23.24 3.74 25.46
C GLU A 391 22.14 3.70 24.40
N GLY A 392 22.39 2.99 23.29
CA GLY A 392 21.39 2.74 22.26
C GLY A 392 20.18 2.00 22.81
N TYR A 393 20.43 0.99 23.63
CA TYR A 393 19.41 0.24 24.37
C TYR A 393 18.56 1.14 25.26
N ARG A 394 19.19 1.95 26.13
CA ARG A 394 18.47 2.86 27.04
C ARG A 394 17.59 3.86 26.29
N ASN A 395 18.03 4.33 25.12
CA ASN A 395 17.22 5.21 24.27
C ASN A 395 16.01 4.48 23.66
N GLN A 396 16.15 3.22 23.25
CA GLN A 396 15.03 2.43 22.73
C GLN A 396 14.01 2.11 23.83
N GLU A 397 14.47 1.76 25.04
CA GLU A 397 13.58 1.58 26.18
C GLU A 397 12.87 2.87 26.56
N ARG A 398 13.59 4.01 26.60
CA ARG A 398 12.99 5.31 26.90
C ARG A 398 11.91 5.65 25.88
N TYR A 399 12.20 5.50 24.58
CA TYR A 399 11.23 5.73 23.52
C TYR A 399 10.01 4.80 23.60
N ALA A 400 10.20 3.54 23.99
CA ALA A 400 9.09 2.62 24.22
C ALA A 400 8.21 3.11 25.38
N ARG A 401 8.82 3.52 26.50
CA ARG A 401 8.11 4.06 27.67
C ARG A 401 7.38 5.37 27.37
N GLU A 402 7.99 6.27 26.60
CA GLU A 402 7.37 7.51 26.10
C GLU A 402 6.12 7.22 25.27
N GLN A 403 6.08 6.07 24.58
CA GLN A 403 4.93 5.60 23.82
C GLN A 403 3.96 4.74 24.63
N GLY A 404 4.13 4.67 25.95
CA GLY A 404 3.32 3.84 26.84
C GLY A 404 3.43 2.34 26.54
N THR A 405 4.51 1.85 25.95
CA THR A 405 4.70 0.44 25.61
C THR A 405 5.99 -0.13 26.18
N SER A 406 6.05 -1.45 26.31
CA SER A 406 7.23 -2.16 26.77
C SER A 406 7.61 -3.31 25.84
N PHE A 407 8.84 -3.81 25.96
CA PHE A 407 9.32 -4.90 25.13
C PHE A 407 8.99 -6.25 25.74
N TYR A 408 8.27 -7.10 25.01
CA TYR A 408 8.14 -8.52 25.32
C TYR A 408 9.35 -9.32 24.81
N TRP A 409 10.01 -8.83 23.75
CA TRP A 409 11.31 -9.30 23.27
C TRP A 409 12.28 -8.13 23.08
N ARG A 410 13.14 -7.94 24.08
CA ARG A 410 14.05 -6.79 24.18
C ARG A 410 15.23 -6.92 23.23
N PRO A 411 15.75 -5.79 22.72
CA PRO A 411 17.02 -5.79 22.00
C PRO A 411 18.13 -6.41 22.81
N GLY A 412 18.87 -7.32 22.19
CA GLY A 412 20.00 -8.02 22.79
C GLY A 412 19.67 -9.31 23.53
N ASP A 413 18.40 -9.57 23.82
CA ASP A 413 17.96 -10.85 24.39
C ASP A 413 17.86 -11.91 23.28
N THR A 414 18.37 -13.11 23.55
CA THR A 414 18.33 -14.25 22.62
C THR A 414 16.97 -14.93 22.53
N ALA A 415 16.06 -14.65 23.48
CA ALA A 415 14.71 -15.18 23.54
C ALA A 415 13.74 -14.13 24.13
N PRO A 416 12.43 -14.20 23.83
CA PRO A 416 11.45 -13.32 24.43
C PRO A 416 11.37 -13.56 25.95
N ALA A 417 11.30 -12.47 26.72
CA ALA A 417 11.17 -12.54 28.18
C ALA A 417 9.75 -12.95 28.61
N ARG A 418 8.75 -12.62 27.79
CA ARG A 418 7.34 -12.94 28.00
C ARG A 418 6.55 -12.88 26.69
N ALA A 419 5.29 -13.29 26.74
CA ALA A 419 4.33 -13.04 25.66
C ALA A 419 3.96 -11.54 25.58
N PRO A 420 3.50 -11.06 24.40
CA PRO A 420 2.97 -9.71 24.25
C PRO A 420 1.78 -9.46 25.20
N ASP A 421 1.77 -8.30 25.84
CA ASP A 421 0.68 -7.87 26.71
C ASP A 421 -0.34 -7.05 25.91
N PHE A 422 -1.46 -7.67 25.54
CA PHE A 422 -2.52 -7.00 24.78
C PHE A 422 -3.40 -6.09 25.63
N SER A 423 -3.40 -6.20 26.96
CA SER A 423 -4.19 -5.29 27.81
C SER A 423 -3.68 -3.86 27.76
N ASN A 424 -2.38 -3.66 27.49
CA ASN A 424 -1.78 -2.34 27.32
C ASN A 424 -2.45 -1.49 26.22
N ALA A 425 -3.09 -2.13 25.24
CA ALA A 425 -3.83 -1.41 24.19
C ALA A 425 -5.07 -0.66 24.73
N LEU A 426 -5.61 -1.13 25.86
CA LEU A 426 -6.82 -0.62 26.49
C LEU A 426 -6.54 0.36 27.63
N GLU A 427 -5.28 0.52 28.02
CA GLU A 427 -4.88 1.42 29.10
C GLU A 427 -4.97 2.90 28.67
N GLU A 428 -5.01 3.78 29.66
CA GLU A 428 -4.83 5.22 29.43
C GLU A 428 -3.36 5.48 29.08
N GLY A 429 -3.13 6.30 28.06
CA GLY A 429 -1.77 6.65 27.64
C GLY A 429 -0.99 7.36 28.75
N PRO A 430 0.35 7.43 28.63
CA PRO A 430 1.16 8.18 29.59
C PRO A 430 0.67 9.63 29.68
N ALA A 431 0.53 10.16 30.90
CA ALA A 431 0.16 11.55 31.11
C ALA A 431 1.20 12.47 30.42
N GLN A 432 0.73 13.33 29.51
CA GLN A 432 1.56 14.24 28.74
C GLN A 432 2.02 15.45 29.55
#